data_AF-A0A7U3ZIG0-F1
#
_entry.id   AF-A0A7U3ZIG0-F1
#
_cell.length_a   1.000
_cell.length_b   1.000
_cell.length_c   1.000
_cell.angle_alpha   90.00
_cell.angle_beta   90.00
_cell.angle_gamma   90.00
#
_symmetry.space_group_name_H-M   'P 1'
#
loop_
_entity.id
_entity.type
_entity.pdbx_description
1 polymer ?
#
loop_
_entity_poly.entity_id
_entity_poly.type
_entity_poly.pdbx_seq_one_letter_code
_entity_poly.pdbx_strand_id
1 'polypeptide(L)' 'MTQVTLKIDDAFIESLGKEQIEKLLQEWLMQYKKRLALQEAADELSSIDLVNDPQWQTARILAWETYKHNYEDLAL' A
#
# COMPACT_ATOMS: atom_id res chain seq x y z
N MET A 1 -7.04 -3.27 23.30
CA MET A 1 -7.24 -4.28 22.24
C MET A 1 -8.72 -4.63 22.21
N THR A 2 -9.32 -4.68 21.03
CA THR A 2 -10.74 -5.02 20.86
C THR A 2 -10.83 -6.45 20.33
N GLN A 3 -11.64 -7.30 20.95
CA GLN A 3 -11.85 -8.67 20.50
C GLN A 3 -13.13 -8.73 19.66
N VAL A 4 -13.03 -9.36 18.48
CA VAL A 4 -14.17 -9.60 17.58
C VAL A 4 -14.33 -11.11 17.43
N THR A 5 -15.56 -11.60 17.63
CA THR A 5 -15.90 -13.02 17.47
C THR A 5 -16.75 -13.19 16.21
N LEU A 6 -16.32 -14.08 15.32
CA LEU A 6 -17.02 -14.45 14.09
C LEU A 6 -17.65 -15.83 14.26
N LYS A 7 -18.90 -15.98 13.80
CA LYS A 7 -19.56 -17.29 13.67
C LYS A 7 -19.48 -17.70 12.21
N ILE A 8 -18.98 -18.89 11.97
CA ILE A 8 -18.79 -19.47 10.64
C ILE A 8 -19.58 -20.78 10.61
N ASP A 9 -20.16 -21.10 9.46
CA ASP A 9 -20.92 -22.33 9.27
C ASP A 9 -20.03 -23.57 9.47
N ASP A 10 -20.53 -24.55 10.21
CA ASP A 10 -19.81 -25.79 10.50
C ASP A 10 -19.52 -26.57 9.21
N ALA A 11 -20.43 -26.55 8.23
CA ALA A 11 -20.20 -27.19 6.93
C ALA A 11 -19.00 -26.57 6.18
N PHE A 12 -18.78 -25.28 6.37
CA PHE A 12 -17.65 -24.57 5.77
C PHE A 12 -16.34 -24.91 6.50
N ILE A 13 -16.39 -25.00 7.84
CA ILE A 13 -15.26 -25.44 8.67
C ILE A 13 -14.85 -26.88 8.35
N GLU A 14 -15.82 -27.78 8.16
CA GLU A 14 -15.55 -29.17 7.79
C GLU A 14 -14.92 -29.29 6.40
N SER A 15 -15.33 -28.43 5.46
CA SER A 15 -14.81 -28.48 4.09
C SER A 15 -13.37 -27.96 3.95
N LEU A 16 -13.01 -26.89 4.65
CA LEU A 16 -11.74 -26.19 4.49
C LEU A 16 -10.76 -26.44 5.65
N GLY A 17 -11.28 -26.79 6.82
CA GLY A 17 -10.53 -26.84 8.06
C GLY A 17 -10.40 -25.47 8.73
N LYS A 18 -10.52 -25.46 10.06
CA LYS A 18 -10.44 -24.25 10.89
C LYS A 18 -9.16 -23.44 10.67
N GLU A 19 -8.00 -24.10 10.65
CA GLU A 19 -6.70 -23.42 10.49
C GLU A 19 -6.59 -22.68 9.16
N GLN A 20 -7.15 -23.26 8.10
CA GLN A 20 -7.08 -22.67 6.76
C GLN A 20 -7.99 -21.44 6.67
N ILE A 21 -9.16 -21.48 7.31
CA ILE A 21 -10.05 -20.33 7.44
C ILE A 21 -9.40 -19.19 8.25
N GLU A 22 -8.76 -19.51 9.38
CA GLU A 22 -8.04 -18.52 10.18
C GLU A 22 -6.92 -17.86 9.38
N LYS A 23 -6.14 -18.64 8.63
CA LYS A 23 -5.09 -18.12 7.76
C LYS A 23 -5.64 -17.19 6.68
N LEU A 24 -6.72 -17.57 6.01
CA LEU A 24 -7.37 -16.74 5.00
C LEU A 24 -7.89 -15.42 5.59
N LEU A 25 -8.49 -15.46 6.77
CA LEU A 25 -8.96 -14.25 7.45
C LEU A 25 -7.79 -13.33 7.83
N GLN A 26 -6.68 -13.88 8.34
CA GLN A 26 -5.50 -13.08 8.66
C GLN A 26 -4.89 -12.44 7.40
N GLU A 27 -4.74 -13.20 6.32
CA GLU A 27 -4.23 -12.69 5.05
C GLU A 27 -5.13 -11.59 4.49
N TRP A 28 -6.44 -11.80 4.52
CA TRP A 28 -7.42 -10.81 4.08
C TRP A 28 -7.37 -9.52 4.91
N LEU A 29 -7.32 -9.63 6.24
CA LEU A 29 -7.19 -8.47 7.13
C LEU A 29 -5.88 -7.71 6.89
N MET A 30 -4.78 -8.41 6.65
CA MET A 30 -3.50 -7.79 6.33
C MET A 30 -3.57 -7.00 5.02
N GLN A 31 -4.16 -7.58 3.97
CA GLN A 31 -4.34 -6.89 2.69
C GLN A 31 -5.30 -5.70 2.81
N TYR A 32 -6.37 -5.84 3.58
CA TYR A 32 -7.32 -4.77 3.82
C TYR A 32 -6.66 -3.59 4.57
N LYS A 33 -5.83 -3.88 5.58
CA LYS A 33 -5.03 -2.86 6.27
C LYS A 33 -4.12 -2.09 5.32
N LYS A 34 -3.45 -2.79 4.40
CA LYS A 34 -2.62 -2.12 3.37
C LYS A 34 -3.45 -1.20 2.48
N ARG A 35 -4.63 -1.65 2.06
CA ARG A 35 -5.53 -0.83 1.25
C ARG A 35 -5.99 0.43 1.99
N LEU A 36 -6.35 0.32 3.26
CA LEU A 36 -6.70 1.49 4.08
C LEU A 36 -5.55 2.50 4.15
N ALA A 37 -4.33 2.04 4.43
CA ALA A 37 -3.17 2.93 4.47
C ALA A 37 -2.90 3.61 3.11
N LEU A 38 -3.09 2.89 2.00
CA LEU A 38 -2.96 3.47 0.66
C LEU A 38 -4.08 4.46 0.35
N GLN A 39 -5.30 4.20 0.81
CA GLN A 39 -6.43 5.10 0.63
C GLN A 39 -6.24 6.39 1.44
N GLU A 40 -5.80 6.29 2.69
CA GLU A 40 -5.44 7.45 3.52
C GLU A 40 -4.35 8.30 2.84
N ALA A 41 -3.29 7.66 2.34
CA ALA A 41 -2.24 8.36 1.60
C ALA A 41 -2.73 8.97 0.28
N ALA A 42 -3.66 8.31 -0.43
CA ALA A 42 -4.24 8.84 -1.66
C ALA A 42 -5.15 10.05 -1.39
N ASP A 43 -5.93 10.01 -0.31
CA ASP A 43 -6.76 11.13 0.13
C ASP A 43 -5.89 12.32 0.54
N GLU A 44 -4.79 12.10 1.26
CA GLU A 44 -3.78 13.13 1.53
C GLU A 44 -3.18 13.71 0.23
N LEU A 45 -2.78 12.86 -0.72
CA LEU A 45 -2.23 13.31 -2.00
C LEU A 45 -3.25 14.07 -2.86
N SER A 46 -4.54 13.74 -2.78
CA SER A 46 -5.60 14.45 -3.50
C SER A 46 -5.76 15.90 -3.04
N SER A 47 -5.30 16.21 -1.83
CA SER A 47 -5.33 17.57 -1.27
C SER A 47 -4.10 18.41 -1.64
N ILE A 48 -3.05 17.79 -2.20
CA ILE A 48 -1.79 18.46 -2.54
C ILE A 48 -1.72 18.62 -4.06
N ASP A 49 -1.86 19.86 -4.56
CA ASP A 49 -1.66 20.17 -5.99
C ASP A 49 -0.17 20.18 -6.35
N LEU A 50 0.41 18.98 -6.47
CA LEU A 50 1.81 18.79 -6.88
C LEU A 50 2.05 19.20 -8.35
N VAL A 51 1.02 19.28 -9.19
CA VAL A 51 1.18 19.59 -10.61
C VAL A 51 1.55 21.05 -10.80
N ASN A 52 0.93 21.94 -10.02
CA ASN A 52 1.16 23.37 -10.10
C ASN A 52 2.13 23.91 -9.04
N ASP A 53 2.64 23.07 -8.13
CA ASP A 53 3.61 23.47 -7.11
C ASP A 53 5.02 23.73 -7.70
N PRO A 54 5.52 24.98 -7.69
CA PRO A 54 6.83 25.33 -8.27
C PRO A 54 8.02 24.72 -7.52
N GLN A 55 7.90 24.49 -6.21
CA GLN A 55 8.95 23.88 -5.41
C GLN A 55 9.08 22.39 -5.73
N TRP A 56 7.94 21.71 -5.89
CA TRP A 56 7.91 20.31 -6.33
C TRP A 56 8.52 20.13 -7.73
N GLN A 57 8.15 20.98 -8.68
CA GLN A 57 8.72 20.93 -10.03
C GLN A 57 10.24 21.13 -10.01
N THR A 58 10.73 22.10 -9.24
CA THR A 58 12.16 22.38 -9.11
C THR A 58 12.91 21.19 -8.48
N ALA A 59 12.40 20.64 -7.38
CA ALA A 59 13.00 19.49 -6.72
C ALA A 59 13.01 18.25 -7.63
N ARG A 60 11.92 18.02 -8.38
CA ARG A 60 11.81 16.92 -9.35
C ARG A 60 12.85 17.05 -10.47
N ILE A 61 13.02 18.25 -11.04
CA ILE A 61 14.01 18.49 -12.10
C ILE A 61 15.41 18.20 -11.59
N LEU A 62 15.79 18.76 -10.42
CA LEU A 62 17.11 18.55 -9.82
C LEU A 62 17.40 17.07 -9.53
N ALA A 63 16.39 16.32 -9.05
CA ALA A 63 16.52 14.89 -8.81
C ALA A 63 16.73 14.11 -10.11
N TRP A 64 16.02 14.47 -11.18
CA TRP A 64 16.16 13.84 -12.50
C TRP A 64 17.52 14.13 -13.15
N GLU A 65 18.01 15.37 -13.03
CA GLU A 65 19.34 15.76 -13.51
C GLU A 65 20.45 15.03 -12.75
N THR A 66 20.31 14.91 -11.43
CA THR A 66 21.25 14.16 -10.57
C THR A 66 21.27 12.67 -10.93
N TYR A 67 20.09 12.07 -11.13
CA TYR A 67 19.98 10.68 -11.57
C TYR A 67 20.63 10.47 -12.94
N LYS A 68 20.30 11.34 -13.90
CA LYS A 68 20.86 11.30 -15.25
C LYS A 68 22.38 11.37 -15.22
N HIS A 69 22.96 12.31 -14.45
CA HIS A 69 24.40 12.43 -14.29
C HIS A 69 25.03 11.14 -13.72
N ASN A 70 24.43 10.55 -12.69
CA ASN A 70 24.95 9.33 -12.06
C ASN A 70 24.87 8.07 -12.94
N TYR A 71 23.97 8.02 -13.93
CA TYR A 71 23.75 6.84 -14.76
C TYR A 71 24.25 6.98 -16.20
N GLU A 72 24.40 8.20 -16.74
CA GLU A 72 25.06 8.41 -18.03
C GLU A 72 26.58 8.25 -17.93
N ASP A 73 27.20 8.59 -16.80
CA ASP A 73 28.65 8.36 -16.57
C ASP A 73 29.03 6.88 -16.37
N LEU A 74 28.05 5.98 -16.22
CA LEU A 74 28.25 4.53 -16.13
C LEU A 74 28.16 3.81 -17.50
N ALA A 75 27.88 4.54 -18.60
CA ALA A 75 27.68 3.99 -19.94
C ALA A 75 28.90 4.15 -20.88
N LEU A 76 30.09 4.50 -20.36
CA LEU A 76 31.38 4.55 -21.06
C LEU A 76 32.37 3.53 -20.48
#